data_AF-A0A0F7SKV5-F1
#
_entry.id   AF-A0A0F7SKV5-F1
#
_cell.length_a   1.000
_cell.length_b   1.000
_cell.length_c   1.000
_cell.angle_alpha   90.00
_cell.angle_beta   90.00
_cell.angle_gamma   90.00
#
_symmetry.space_group_name_H-M   'P 1'
#
loop_
_entity.id
_entity.type
_entity.pdbx_description
1 polymer ?
#
loop_
_entity_poly.entity_id
_entity_poly.type
_entity_poly.pdbx_seq_one_letter_code
_entity_poly.pdbx_strand_id
1 'polypeptide(L)'
;MTTSAEHLSLETPLVDVPESSSSYTGSAVPPSSSAPSPSEVYPMFSHHKFMREGDLVIMQLTREVMQPVVIQSGEVIQNRYGMYHHSDLIGVPFGSRVASANGKGFVWMLRPTPELWTLALPHRTQILYVADISYILAELNVRPGSIVVEAGTGSGSMSHSVARAIAPHGFLHSFEFHQPRAEKAKAEFEDHGMSSLVRCRHRNVCKDGFELENVADAVFLDLPAPWEAIKSAKAALKNDKITRICCFSPCIEQVLRTVTMLSSEGFSDISMSECLLRQHEVNPQIALPPVGSVTKKLEDQEVKKEARRRHQIEAALSKKRKVAATSLPGSPASGGVPQVSSGADENGEGTGEAQDGKEEVDQELIDHLMTQENAPAREKDGRRQVAQPVRKRRGDPVPYGMNLSRPAIDARGHTSYLTFATLFPTGLRPGDRSDDAEEDAEGDVEMEADGRSDALNKALASMTEEQVEKMMDPKTDGHAELISGLASKVAASAV
;
A
#
# COMPACT_ATOMS: atom_id res chain seq x y z
N MET A 1 28.60 5.89 -43.20
CA MET A 1 29.34 7.06 -42.65
C MET A 1 29.20 7.03 -41.14
N THR A 2 30.21 7.49 -40.41
CA THR A 2 30.32 7.35 -38.95
C THR A 2 30.23 8.69 -38.23
N THR A 3 29.27 8.81 -37.32
CA THR A 3 29.22 9.81 -36.24
C THR A 3 28.60 9.09 -35.03
N SER A 4 29.39 8.59 -34.07
CA SER A 4 30.10 9.38 -33.04
C SER A 4 29.11 10.11 -32.13
N ALA A 5 28.78 9.50 -30.99
CA ALA A 5 28.09 10.16 -29.89
C ALA A 5 29.14 10.69 -28.91
N GLU A 6 29.07 11.98 -28.57
CA GLU A 6 30.01 12.60 -27.64
C GLU A 6 29.60 12.36 -26.18
N HIS A 7 30.59 12.10 -25.34
CA HIS A 7 30.41 11.63 -23.97
C HIS A 7 30.62 12.79 -22.99
N LEU A 8 29.55 13.54 -22.66
CA LEU A 8 29.65 14.74 -21.83
C LEU A 8 29.91 14.40 -20.35
N SER A 9 31.17 14.46 -19.95
CA SER A 9 31.60 14.26 -18.56
C SER A 9 31.38 15.53 -17.73
N LEU A 10 30.49 15.49 -16.74
CA LEU A 10 30.30 16.57 -15.77
C LEU A 10 31.27 16.39 -14.58
N GLU A 11 32.41 17.07 -14.64
CA GLU A 11 33.30 17.21 -13.49
C GLU A 11 32.76 18.28 -12.51
N THR A 12 32.82 18.00 -11.22
CA THR A 12 32.41 18.94 -10.16
C THR A 12 33.60 19.76 -9.67
N PRO A 13 33.59 21.10 -9.80
CA PRO A 13 34.65 21.93 -9.20
C PRO A 13 34.52 21.93 -7.67
N LEU A 14 35.65 21.75 -6.98
CA LEU A 14 35.76 22.15 -5.57
C LEU A 14 35.71 23.69 -5.49
N VAL A 15 35.19 24.22 -4.39
CA VAL A 15 35.20 25.66 -4.09
C VAL A 15 36.05 25.86 -2.85
N ASP A 16 37.13 26.63 -2.97
CA ASP A 16 38.03 26.96 -1.85
C ASP A 16 37.34 27.85 -0.82
N VAL A 17 37.74 27.67 0.45
CA VAL A 17 37.26 28.47 1.59
C VAL A 17 38.39 29.39 2.06
N PRO A 18 38.28 30.71 1.91
CA PRO A 18 39.24 31.65 2.48
C PRO A 18 38.94 31.88 3.97
N GLU A 19 39.90 31.54 4.84
CA GLU A 19 39.88 31.99 6.23
C GLU A 19 40.07 33.51 6.32
N SER A 20 39.34 34.17 7.21
CA SER A 20 39.73 35.50 7.71
C SER A 20 39.26 35.67 9.15
N SER A 21 40.11 36.28 9.97
CA SER A 21 39.87 36.52 11.39
C SER A 21 39.90 38.03 11.67
N SER A 22 38.92 38.51 12.42
CA SER A 22 38.86 39.87 12.96
C SER A 22 37.95 39.90 14.18
N SER A 23 38.08 40.92 15.03
CA SER A 23 37.52 40.92 16.38
C SER A 23 36.87 42.26 16.78
N TYR A 24 36.15 42.19 17.90
CA TYR A 24 35.85 43.28 18.85
C TYR A 24 34.62 44.18 18.64
N THR A 25 33.65 43.98 19.56
CA THR A 25 32.80 44.98 20.27
C THR A 25 31.96 46.05 19.55
N GLY A 26 30.76 46.31 20.10
CA GLY A 26 30.18 47.67 20.12
C GLY A 26 28.65 47.72 20.03
N SER A 27 27.95 47.92 21.14
CA SER A 27 26.48 48.04 21.17
C SER A 27 25.99 49.48 20.89
N ALA A 28 24.95 49.62 20.07
CA ALA A 28 23.99 50.73 20.12
C ALA A 28 22.66 50.33 19.44
N VAL A 29 21.51 50.67 20.02
CA VAL A 29 20.16 50.38 19.48
C VAL A 29 19.24 51.59 19.62
N PRO A 30 18.61 52.07 18.53
CA PRO A 30 17.39 52.86 18.54
C PRO A 30 16.15 52.01 18.13
N PRO A 31 14.90 52.46 18.40
CA PRO A 31 13.85 51.51 18.79
C PRO A 31 12.72 51.24 17.78
N SER A 32 12.16 50.03 17.93
CA SER A 32 10.74 49.67 17.76
C SER A 32 9.95 50.16 16.54
N SER A 33 9.89 49.31 15.51
CA SER A 33 8.63 48.99 14.83
C SER A 33 8.45 47.47 14.84
N SER A 34 7.55 46.95 15.67
CA SER A 34 7.41 45.51 15.92
C SER A 34 6.60 44.80 14.84
N ALA A 35 7.21 44.61 13.66
CA ALA A 35 6.81 43.51 12.79
C ALA A 35 7.24 42.19 13.46
N PRO A 36 6.39 41.14 13.47
CA PRO A 36 6.78 39.84 13.99
C PRO A 36 7.90 39.25 13.11
N SER A 37 8.98 38.80 13.74
CA SER A 37 10.07 38.12 13.02
C SER A 37 9.60 36.74 12.53
N PRO A 38 10.13 36.24 11.40
CA PRO A 38 9.75 34.94 10.84
C PRO A 38 10.35 33.77 11.65
N SER A 39 9.84 33.54 12.86
CA SER A 39 9.83 32.21 13.45
C SER A 39 8.77 31.40 12.69
N GLU A 40 9.19 30.75 11.60
CA GLU A 40 8.35 29.90 10.76
C GLU A 40 8.02 28.60 11.49
N VAL A 41 7.07 28.67 12.44
CA VAL A 41 6.65 27.54 13.28
C VAL A 41 5.75 26.59 12.48
N TYR A 42 6.41 25.78 11.66
CA TYR A 42 5.96 24.45 11.24
C TYR A 42 7.08 23.46 11.57
N PRO A 43 7.21 22.97 12.82
CA PRO A 43 8.26 22.04 13.23
C PRO A 43 8.39 20.85 12.27
N MET A 44 7.26 20.26 11.88
CA MET A 44 7.20 19.13 10.94
C MET A 44 7.71 19.47 9.52
N PHE A 45 7.55 20.72 9.06
CA PHE A 45 7.97 21.17 7.72
C PHE A 45 9.29 21.97 7.74
N SER A 46 9.92 22.15 8.90
CA SER A 46 11.13 22.94 9.08
C SER A 46 12.31 22.38 8.28
N HIS A 47 13.12 23.25 7.68
CA HIS A 47 14.26 22.86 6.84
C HIS A 47 15.61 22.77 7.57
N HIS A 48 15.65 23.00 8.89
CA HIS A 48 16.90 23.10 9.65
C HIS A 48 17.71 21.76 9.64
N LYS A 49 19.04 21.85 9.46
CA LYS A 49 19.87 20.70 9.05
C LYS A 49 20.07 19.58 10.09
N PHE A 50 20.20 19.93 11.36
CA PHE A 50 20.62 19.04 12.44
C PHE A 50 19.50 18.87 13.47
N MET A 51 19.23 17.63 13.90
CA MET A 51 18.16 17.31 14.85
C MET A 51 18.36 18.02 16.20
N ARG A 52 17.25 18.37 16.84
CA ARG A 52 17.16 19.14 18.09
C ARG A 52 16.25 18.45 19.08
N GLU A 53 16.35 18.85 20.34
CA GLU A 53 15.35 18.52 21.35
C GLU A 53 13.99 19.16 20.96
N GLY A 54 12.92 18.38 21.08
CA GLY A 54 11.57 18.71 20.62
C GLY A 54 11.25 18.30 19.18
N ASP A 55 12.24 17.93 18.35
CA ASP A 55 11.97 17.55 16.95
C ASP A 55 11.17 16.23 16.85
N LEU A 56 10.14 16.24 16.01
CA LEU A 56 9.57 15.03 15.43
C LEU A 56 10.52 14.49 14.33
N VAL A 57 10.80 13.20 14.37
CA VAL A 57 11.68 12.49 13.44
C VAL A 57 11.03 11.15 13.05
N ILE A 58 11.14 10.77 11.77
CA ILE A 58 10.72 9.44 11.32
C ILE A 58 11.94 8.52 11.35
N MET A 59 12.04 7.69 12.39
CA MET A 59 13.04 6.65 12.49
C MET A 59 12.67 5.50 11.54
N GLN A 60 13.42 5.33 10.46
CA GLN A 60 13.26 4.23 9.52
C GLN A 60 14.05 3.00 9.97
N LEU A 61 13.34 1.89 10.21
CA LEU A 61 13.90 0.58 10.54
C LEU A 61 14.07 -0.29 9.29
N THR A 62 13.08 -0.29 8.40
CA THR A 62 13.12 -0.94 7.07
C THR A 62 12.35 -0.11 6.03
N ARG A 63 12.21 -0.59 4.78
CA ARG A 63 11.34 0.07 3.79
C ARG A 63 9.88 0.12 4.25
N GLU A 64 9.38 -0.93 4.90
CA GLU A 64 7.99 -1.01 5.39
C GLU A 64 7.79 -0.56 6.84
N VAL A 65 8.83 -0.57 7.67
CA VAL A 65 8.75 -0.28 9.12
C VAL A 65 9.37 1.07 9.43
N MET A 66 8.49 2.04 9.65
CA MET A 66 8.78 3.39 10.13
C MET A 66 8.27 3.55 11.57
N GLN A 67 8.88 4.42 12.35
CA GLN A 67 8.38 4.81 13.68
C GLN A 67 8.53 6.32 13.87
N PRO A 68 7.48 7.06 14.28
CA PRO A 68 7.59 8.45 14.67
C PRO A 68 8.22 8.55 16.07
N VAL A 69 9.10 9.54 16.23
CA VAL A 69 9.93 9.75 17.43
C VAL A 69 9.97 11.24 17.72
N VAL A 70 9.76 11.64 18.98
CA VAL A 70 10.10 12.99 19.46
C VAL A 70 11.44 12.90 20.19
N ILE A 71 12.41 13.72 19.76
CA ILE A 71 13.76 13.75 20.36
C ILE A 71 13.70 14.52 21.69
N GLN A 72 14.13 13.87 22.77
CA GLN A 72 14.10 14.40 24.15
C GLN A 72 15.36 13.92 24.87
N SER A 73 16.16 14.80 25.45
CA SER A 73 17.46 14.44 26.02
C SER A 73 17.32 13.52 27.24
N GLY A 74 18.23 12.55 27.38
CA GLY A 74 18.18 11.50 28.41
C GLY A 74 17.31 10.29 28.06
N GLU A 75 16.31 10.44 27.18
CA GLU A 75 15.45 9.33 26.75
C GLU A 75 16.15 8.34 25.80
N VAL A 76 15.62 7.11 25.74
CA VAL A 76 16.25 5.99 25.01
C VAL A 76 15.22 5.16 24.27
N ILE A 77 15.38 5.03 22.95
CA ILE A 77 14.59 4.11 22.15
C ILE A 77 15.27 2.74 22.07
N GLN A 78 14.53 1.71 22.46
CA GLN A 78 14.88 0.32 22.22
C GLN A 78 13.97 -0.29 21.15
N ASN A 79 14.56 -0.89 20.11
CA ASN A 79 13.84 -1.62 19.06
C ASN A 79 14.62 -2.88 18.64
N ARG A 80 14.10 -3.64 17.66
CA ARG A 80 14.74 -4.91 17.24
C ARG A 80 16.15 -4.78 16.63
N TYR A 81 16.54 -3.57 16.24
CA TYR A 81 17.89 -3.25 15.71
C TYR A 81 18.84 -2.69 16.79
N GLY A 82 18.35 -2.44 18.02
CA GLY A 82 19.20 -2.10 19.15
C GLY A 82 18.65 -0.98 20.05
N MET A 83 19.56 -0.17 20.59
CA MET A 83 19.28 0.91 21.54
C MET A 83 19.90 2.21 21.04
N TYR A 84 19.15 3.30 21.13
CA TYR A 84 19.49 4.61 20.58
C TYR A 84 19.17 5.68 21.64
N HIS A 85 20.20 6.29 22.23
CA HIS A 85 20.02 7.37 23.19
C HIS A 85 19.73 8.67 22.44
N HIS A 86 18.69 9.40 22.84
CA HIS A 86 18.29 10.64 22.16
C HIS A 86 19.36 11.74 22.24
N SER A 87 20.12 11.79 23.32
CA SER A 87 21.25 12.73 23.47
C SER A 87 22.35 12.50 22.44
N ASP A 88 22.50 11.28 21.88
CA ASP A 88 23.43 10.98 20.78
C ASP A 88 22.85 11.37 19.39
N LEU A 89 21.56 11.70 19.31
CA LEU A 89 20.87 12.14 18.09
C LEU A 89 20.82 13.67 17.96
N ILE A 90 20.85 14.41 19.08
CA ILE A 90 20.88 15.88 19.07
C ILE A 90 22.18 16.35 18.39
N GLY A 91 22.04 17.27 17.43
CA GLY A 91 23.15 17.75 16.60
C GLY A 91 23.52 16.84 15.40
N VAL A 92 22.91 15.66 15.26
CA VAL A 92 23.13 14.79 14.09
C VAL A 92 22.27 15.27 12.90
N PRO A 93 22.79 15.29 11.65
CA PRO A 93 22.01 15.69 10.48
C PRO A 93 20.78 14.80 10.25
N PHE A 94 19.66 15.39 9.82
CA PHE A 94 18.57 14.62 9.23
C PHE A 94 19.06 13.85 7.98
N GLY A 95 18.53 12.64 7.78
CA GLY A 95 19.00 11.69 6.76
C GLY A 95 20.21 10.85 7.18
N SER A 96 20.74 11.02 8.40
CA SER A 96 21.86 10.21 8.89
C SER A 96 21.48 8.77 9.18
N ARG A 97 22.40 7.85 8.89
CA ARG A 97 22.35 6.44 9.31
C ARG A 97 23.02 6.28 10.68
N VAL A 98 22.24 6.11 11.73
CA VAL A 98 22.72 5.98 13.12
C VAL A 98 22.86 4.50 13.48
N ALA A 99 24.00 4.11 14.04
CA ALA A 99 24.25 2.77 14.56
C ALA A 99 23.75 2.64 16.01
N SER A 100 23.29 1.44 16.39
CA SER A 100 22.91 1.15 17.78
C SER A 100 24.12 1.20 18.72
N ALA A 101 23.92 1.77 19.92
CA ALA A 101 24.91 1.76 21.01
C ALA A 101 25.34 0.33 21.43
N ASN A 102 24.49 -0.68 21.19
CA ASN A 102 24.81 -2.09 21.45
C ASN A 102 25.27 -2.88 20.19
N GLY A 103 25.58 -2.20 19.08
CA GLY A 103 26.18 -2.79 17.88
C GLY A 103 25.29 -3.72 17.04
N LYS A 104 24.03 -3.94 17.43
CA LYS A 104 23.13 -4.92 16.77
C LYS A 104 22.60 -4.51 15.39
N GLY A 105 22.72 -3.24 15.00
CA GLY A 105 22.12 -2.74 13.77
C GLY A 105 22.23 -1.22 13.62
N PHE A 106 21.44 -0.68 12.71
CA PHE A 106 21.32 0.76 12.44
C PHE A 106 19.88 1.13 12.07
N VAL A 107 19.57 2.41 12.12
CA VAL A 107 18.34 3.05 11.59
C VAL A 107 18.71 4.27 10.74
N TRP A 108 17.76 4.82 9.99
CA TRP A 108 17.90 6.15 9.38
C TRP A 108 16.97 7.14 10.07
N MET A 109 17.48 8.33 10.39
CA MET A 109 16.71 9.38 11.06
C MET A 109 16.19 10.39 10.03
N LEU A 110 14.98 10.19 9.51
CA LEU A 110 14.42 10.97 8.42
C LEU A 110 13.63 12.18 8.93
N ARG A 111 13.66 13.29 8.18
CA ARG A 111 12.73 14.41 8.44
C ARG A 111 11.30 13.93 8.17
N PRO A 112 10.31 14.29 8.99
CA PRO A 112 8.91 14.04 8.67
C PRO A 112 8.51 14.67 7.33
N THR A 113 7.71 13.95 6.57
CA THR A 113 6.87 14.49 5.50
C THR A 113 5.49 13.85 5.65
N PRO A 114 4.41 14.43 5.09
CA PRO A 114 3.10 13.78 5.07
C PRO A 114 3.11 12.35 4.52
N GLU A 115 3.95 12.02 3.53
CA GLU A 115 4.10 10.65 3.01
C GLU A 115 4.75 9.71 4.02
N LEU A 116 5.83 10.14 4.68
CA LEU A 116 6.49 9.35 5.71
C LEU A 116 5.62 9.22 6.97
N TRP A 117 4.84 10.25 7.30
CA TRP A 117 3.85 10.22 8.37
C TRP A 117 2.72 9.23 8.05
N THR A 118 2.16 9.27 6.83
CA THR A 118 1.16 8.31 6.33
C THR A 118 1.61 6.85 6.49
N LEU A 119 2.92 6.58 6.40
CA LEU A 119 3.52 5.25 6.56
C LEU A 119 3.93 4.88 8.01
N ALA A 120 3.86 5.84 8.95
CA ALA A 120 4.37 5.72 10.31
C ALA A 120 3.35 6.03 11.42
N LEU A 121 2.23 6.67 11.08
CA LEU A 121 1.28 7.23 12.04
C LEU A 121 0.60 6.15 12.91
N PRO A 122 0.21 6.49 14.15
CA PRO A 122 -0.59 5.60 14.99
C PRO A 122 -2.02 5.52 14.45
N HIS A 123 -2.30 4.50 13.64
CA HIS A 123 -3.61 4.24 13.04
C HIS A 123 -4.75 4.26 14.08
N ARG A 124 -5.78 5.06 13.81
CA ARG A 124 -7.04 5.15 14.56
C ARG A 124 -8.24 4.70 13.73
N THR A 125 -8.06 4.65 12.41
CA THR A 125 -9.06 4.43 11.36
C THR A 125 -8.36 3.84 10.12
N GLN A 126 -9.13 3.55 9.05
CA GLN A 126 -8.60 3.57 7.68
C GLN A 126 -8.25 5.04 7.28
N ILE A 127 -7.36 5.30 6.30
CA ILE A 127 -6.58 6.55 6.33
C ILE A 127 -6.38 7.37 5.03
N LEU A 128 -6.67 6.86 3.83
CA LEU A 128 -6.06 7.33 2.56
C LEU A 128 -4.52 7.19 2.49
N TYR A 129 -4.01 6.78 1.33
CA TYR A 129 -2.58 6.69 1.03
C TYR A 129 -2.18 7.69 -0.07
N VAL A 130 -0.87 7.83 -0.32
CA VAL A 130 -0.29 8.84 -1.23
C VAL A 130 -0.90 8.84 -2.64
N ALA A 131 -1.38 7.70 -3.15
CA ALA A 131 -2.07 7.62 -4.44
C ALA A 131 -3.36 8.46 -4.42
N ASP A 132 -4.32 8.05 -3.59
CA ASP A 132 -5.60 8.74 -3.35
C ASP A 132 -5.35 10.23 -3.03
N ILE A 133 -4.49 10.50 -2.04
CA ILE A 133 -4.19 11.85 -1.54
C ILE A 133 -3.64 12.76 -2.65
N SER A 134 -2.66 12.29 -3.44
CA SER A 134 -2.05 13.12 -4.49
C SER A 134 -3.04 13.45 -5.61
N TYR A 135 -3.92 12.51 -5.95
CA TYR A 135 -4.96 12.71 -6.95
C TYR A 135 -6.07 13.66 -6.44
N ILE A 136 -6.55 13.45 -5.21
CA ILE A 136 -7.56 14.34 -4.59
C ILE A 136 -7.05 15.78 -4.52
N LEU A 137 -5.80 16.01 -4.07
CA LEU A 137 -5.23 17.36 -3.96
C LEU A 137 -5.12 18.05 -5.33
N ALA A 138 -4.77 17.30 -6.38
CA ALA A 138 -4.68 17.82 -7.75
C ALA A 138 -6.07 18.17 -8.32
N GLU A 139 -7.04 17.26 -8.25
CA GLU A 139 -8.38 17.48 -8.78
C GLU A 139 -9.15 18.55 -7.99
N LEU A 140 -8.96 18.64 -6.68
CA LEU A 140 -9.50 19.75 -5.87
C LEU A 140 -8.76 21.08 -6.08
N ASN A 141 -7.69 21.13 -6.89
CA ASN A 141 -6.86 22.32 -7.15
C ASN A 141 -6.34 22.97 -5.85
N VAL A 142 -5.92 22.14 -4.90
CA VAL A 142 -5.40 22.59 -3.59
C VAL A 142 -4.00 23.16 -3.76
N ARG A 143 -3.80 24.39 -3.31
CA ARG A 143 -2.58 25.17 -3.53
C ARG A 143 -2.28 26.10 -2.34
N PRO A 144 -1.08 26.71 -2.26
CA PRO A 144 -0.76 27.69 -1.22
C PRO A 144 -1.82 28.80 -1.14
N GLY A 145 -2.33 29.04 0.07
CA GLY A 145 -3.43 29.98 0.31
C GLY A 145 -4.85 29.40 0.22
N SER A 146 -5.04 28.14 -0.22
CA SER A 146 -6.37 27.52 -0.26
C SER A 146 -6.99 27.34 1.13
N ILE A 147 -8.29 27.64 1.24
CA ILE A 147 -9.12 27.24 2.38
C ILE A 147 -9.82 25.93 2.03
N VAL A 148 -9.62 24.88 2.83
CA VAL A 148 -10.14 23.53 2.59
C VAL A 148 -11.00 23.08 3.77
N VAL A 149 -12.09 22.36 3.49
CA VAL A 149 -12.91 21.65 4.49
C VAL A 149 -12.68 20.15 4.34
N GLU A 150 -12.54 19.45 5.47
CA GLU A 150 -12.34 18.00 5.55
C GLU A 150 -13.27 17.40 6.61
N ALA A 151 -13.92 16.29 6.29
CA ALA A 151 -14.57 15.43 7.29
C ALA A 151 -14.63 13.99 6.78
N GLY A 152 -14.29 12.95 7.53
CA GLY A 152 -13.76 12.93 8.89
C GLY A 152 -12.24 13.14 8.98
N THR A 153 -11.76 13.72 10.09
CA THR A 153 -10.31 13.83 10.37
C THR A 153 -9.62 12.46 10.55
N GLY A 154 -10.27 11.51 11.23
CA GLY A 154 -9.80 10.12 11.37
C GLY A 154 -8.40 9.98 11.98
N SER A 155 -7.43 9.56 11.15
CA SER A 155 -6.02 9.44 11.52
C SER A 155 -5.12 10.58 11.01
N GLY A 156 -5.69 11.63 10.42
CA GLY A 156 -4.98 12.85 10.03
C GLY A 156 -4.06 12.74 8.79
N SER A 157 -4.02 11.61 8.10
CA SER A 157 -3.15 11.34 6.93
C SER A 157 -3.34 12.37 5.80
N MET A 158 -4.60 12.55 5.38
CA MET A 158 -5.00 13.59 4.43
C MET A 158 -4.75 15.00 4.99
N SER A 159 -5.15 15.27 6.23
CA SER A 159 -4.98 16.56 6.91
C SER A 159 -3.54 17.08 6.89
N HIS A 160 -2.54 16.22 7.12
CA HIS A 160 -1.12 16.59 7.04
C HIS A 160 -0.68 16.94 5.60
N SER A 161 -1.21 16.23 4.62
CA SER A 161 -0.90 16.44 3.20
C SER A 161 -1.54 17.73 2.68
N VAL A 162 -2.79 18.00 3.08
CA VAL A 162 -3.50 19.26 2.86
C VAL A 162 -2.77 20.42 3.55
N ALA A 163 -2.40 20.30 4.83
CA ALA A 163 -1.70 21.35 5.58
C ALA A 163 -0.42 21.81 4.87
N ARG A 164 0.40 20.86 4.38
CA ARG A 164 1.57 21.20 3.55
C ARG A 164 1.19 21.89 2.23
N ALA A 165 0.15 21.43 1.55
CA ALA A 165 -0.25 21.97 0.25
C ALA A 165 -0.82 23.40 0.32
N ILE A 166 -1.46 23.77 1.44
CA ILE A 166 -2.07 25.09 1.65
C ILE A 166 -1.14 26.11 2.33
N ALA A 167 -0.05 25.64 2.95
CA ALA A 167 0.92 26.49 3.63
C ALA A 167 1.54 27.56 2.70
N PRO A 168 1.97 28.73 3.23
CA PRO A 168 1.90 29.17 4.63
C PRO A 168 0.67 30.04 4.95
N HIS A 169 -0.28 30.19 4.01
CA HIS A 169 -1.36 31.19 4.11
C HIS A 169 -2.79 30.65 3.99
N GLY A 170 -2.96 29.37 3.64
CA GLY A 170 -4.27 28.72 3.58
C GLY A 170 -4.72 28.16 4.94
N PHE A 171 -5.90 27.54 4.98
CA PHE A 171 -6.47 27.01 6.22
C PHE A 171 -7.32 25.75 6.03
N LEU A 172 -7.18 24.78 6.92
CA LEU A 172 -7.93 23.52 6.94
C LEU A 172 -8.93 23.51 8.10
N HIS A 173 -10.21 23.53 7.76
CA HIS A 173 -11.31 23.22 8.67
C HIS A 173 -11.58 21.71 8.63
N SER A 174 -10.97 20.97 9.55
CA SER A 174 -11.18 19.53 9.68
C SER A 174 -12.23 19.22 10.75
N PHE A 175 -13.10 18.24 10.52
CA PHE A 175 -14.20 17.88 11.41
C PHE A 175 -14.20 16.37 11.69
N GLU A 176 -14.51 15.98 12.91
CA GLU A 176 -14.53 14.59 13.37
C GLU A 176 -15.75 14.37 14.27
N PHE A 177 -16.52 13.30 14.02
CA PHE A 177 -17.75 13.03 14.80
C PHE A 177 -17.45 12.40 16.16
N HIS A 178 -16.29 11.77 16.33
CA HIS A 178 -15.97 10.98 17.51
C HIS A 178 -15.00 11.74 18.42
N GLN A 179 -15.52 12.37 19.49
CA GLN A 179 -14.77 13.26 20.40
C GLN A 179 -13.34 12.79 20.75
N PRO A 180 -13.07 11.56 21.25
CA PRO A 180 -11.70 11.13 21.55
C PRO A 180 -10.73 11.07 20.34
N ARG A 181 -11.25 10.98 19.10
CA ARG A 181 -10.45 11.12 17.88
C ARG A 181 -10.21 12.59 17.56
N ALA A 182 -11.21 13.45 17.72
CA ALA A 182 -11.09 14.88 17.50
C ALA A 182 -10.07 15.53 18.46
N GLU A 183 -10.13 15.16 19.74
CA GLU A 183 -9.20 15.63 20.79
C GLU A 183 -7.78 15.16 20.51
N LYS A 184 -7.59 13.88 20.16
CA LYS A 184 -6.27 13.34 19.81
C LYS A 184 -5.70 13.93 18.52
N ALA A 185 -6.52 14.14 17.48
CA ALA A 185 -6.09 14.80 16.24
C ALA A 185 -5.73 16.27 16.48
N LYS A 186 -6.49 16.99 17.33
CA LYS A 186 -6.13 18.35 17.75
C LYS A 186 -4.77 18.39 18.43
N ALA A 187 -4.51 17.51 19.40
CA ALA A 187 -3.21 17.42 20.08
C ALA A 187 -2.08 17.09 19.09
N GLU A 188 -2.27 16.11 18.22
CA GLU A 188 -1.31 15.73 17.17
C GLU A 188 -0.98 16.89 16.22
N PHE A 189 -1.96 17.72 15.84
CA PHE A 189 -1.73 18.93 15.06
C PHE A 189 -1.05 20.06 15.85
N GLU A 190 -1.21 20.09 17.18
CA GLU A 190 -0.57 21.07 18.08
C GLU A 190 0.89 20.70 18.34
N ASP A 191 1.18 19.42 18.64
CA ASP A 191 2.52 18.85 18.79
C ASP A 191 3.37 18.99 17.50
N HIS A 192 2.74 18.85 16.33
CA HIS A 192 3.39 19.03 15.04
C HIS A 192 3.50 20.52 14.62
N GLY A 193 2.96 21.44 15.44
CA GLY A 193 2.94 22.89 15.23
C GLY A 193 2.17 23.35 13.99
N MET A 194 1.08 22.64 13.64
CA MET A 194 0.19 22.97 12.52
C MET A 194 -1.04 23.78 12.93
N SER A 195 -1.20 24.16 14.21
CA SER A 195 -2.38 24.88 14.76
C SER A 195 -2.72 26.21 14.08
N SER A 196 -1.79 26.81 13.34
CA SER A 196 -2.01 28.01 12.51
C SER A 196 -2.61 27.71 11.13
N LEU A 197 -2.47 26.47 10.64
CA LEU A 197 -3.03 25.99 9.37
C LEU A 197 -4.26 25.09 9.56
N VAL A 198 -4.35 24.35 10.67
CA VAL A 198 -5.36 23.28 10.85
C VAL A 198 -6.17 23.51 12.11
N ARG A 199 -7.51 23.40 12.00
CA ARG A 199 -8.43 23.39 13.14
C ARG A 199 -9.38 22.21 13.05
N CYS A 200 -9.10 21.17 13.85
CA CYS A 200 -10.02 20.07 14.11
C CYS A 200 -11.20 20.56 14.97
N ARG A 201 -12.43 20.18 14.64
CA ARG A 201 -13.64 20.38 15.47
C ARG A 201 -14.37 19.06 15.70
N HIS A 202 -14.90 18.85 16.91
CA HIS A 202 -15.83 17.76 17.19
C HIS A 202 -17.24 18.14 16.69
N ARG A 203 -17.79 17.44 15.68
CA ARG A 203 -19.11 17.73 15.08
C ARG A 203 -19.66 16.57 14.26
N ASN A 204 -20.98 16.38 14.23
CA ASN A 204 -21.64 15.50 13.27
C ASN A 204 -22.07 16.29 12.02
N VAL A 205 -21.19 16.40 11.03
CA VAL A 205 -21.41 17.25 9.84
C VAL A 205 -22.60 16.81 8.97
N CYS A 206 -23.07 15.56 9.10
CA CYS A 206 -24.27 15.06 8.43
C CYS A 206 -25.58 15.55 9.07
N LYS A 207 -25.53 16.11 10.30
CA LYS A 207 -26.70 16.64 11.03
C LYS A 207 -26.58 18.12 11.37
N ASP A 208 -25.41 18.51 11.86
CA ASP A 208 -25.12 19.84 12.39
C ASP A 208 -24.47 20.75 11.33
N GLY A 209 -24.12 20.18 10.16
CA GLY A 209 -23.36 20.86 9.11
C GLY A 209 -21.94 21.25 9.53
N PHE A 210 -21.35 22.21 8.83
CA PHE A 210 -20.00 22.70 9.09
C PHE A 210 -19.93 23.96 9.97
N GLU A 211 -21.03 24.72 10.12
CA GLU A 211 -21.02 26.14 10.56
C GLU A 211 -19.95 26.95 9.82
N LEU A 212 -20.07 26.95 8.49
CA LEU A 212 -19.22 27.68 7.55
C LEU A 212 -20.08 28.09 6.37
N GLU A 213 -19.93 29.33 5.91
CA GLU A 213 -20.66 29.88 4.76
C GLU A 213 -19.68 30.66 3.88
N ASN A 214 -19.68 30.39 2.58
CA ASN A 214 -18.94 31.16 1.56
C ASN A 214 -17.43 31.36 1.85
N VAL A 215 -16.74 30.34 2.40
CA VAL A 215 -15.32 30.44 2.81
C VAL A 215 -14.39 29.41 2.18
N ALA A 216 -14.86 28.22 1.80
CA ALA A 216 -14.00 27.13 1.36
C ALA A 216 -13.76 27.17 -0.16
N ASP A 217 -12.53 26.89 -0.58
CA ASP A 217 -12.16 26.75 -1.99
C ASP A 217 -12.40 25.32 -2.48
N ALA A 218 -12.27 24.34 -1.57
CA ALA A 218 -12.53 22.94 -1.81
C ALA A 218 -13.08 22.21 -0.56
N VAL A 219 -13.83 21.13 -0.77
CA VAL A 219 -14.31 20.21 0.28
C VAL A 219 -13.86 18.78 -0.03
N PHE A 220 -13.40 18.06 1.00
CA PHE A 220 -13.16 16.61 0.94
C PHE A 220 -13.99 15.87 2.00
N LEU A 221 -14.71 14.83 1.58
CA LEU A 221 -15.59 14.00 2.43
C LEU A 221 -15.14 12.52 2.44
N ASP A 222 -14.57 12.06 3.55
CA ASP A 222 -14.45 10.64 3.94
C ASP A 222 -15.46 10.35 5.07
N LEU A 223 -16.67 9.96 4.68
CA LEU A 223 -17.80 9.75 5.57
C LEU A 223 -18.56 8.45 5.19
N PRO A 224 -19.26 7.79 6.11
CA PRO A 224 -20.13 6.65 5.78
C PRO A 224 -21.33 7.05 4.90
N ALA A 225 -21.80 8.30 5.04
CA ALA A 225 -22.94 8.87 4.34
C ALA A 225 -22.64 10.32 3.88
N PRO A 226 -21.71 10.52 2.92
CA PRO A 226 -21.27 11.85 2.51
C PRO A 226 -22.41 12.66 1.87
N TRP A 227 -23.40 11.98 1.28
CA TRP A 227 -24.58 12.58 0.68
C TRP A 227 -25.43 13.42 1.65
N GLU A 228 -25.37 13.14 2.96
CA GLU A 228 -26.05 13.93 4.00
C GLU A 228 -25.34 15.27 4.27
N ALA A 229 -24.02 15.35 4.04
CA ALA A 229 -23.21 16.54 4.26
C ALA A 229 -23.14 17.48 3.03
N ILE A 230 -23.48 17.02 1.82
CA ILE A 230 -23.35 17.80 0.56
C ILE A 230 -24.02 19.17 0.64
N LYS A 231 -25.24 19.26 1.19
CA LYS A 231 -25.97 20.53 1.29
C LYS A 231 -25.22 21.55 2.17
N SER A 232 -24.60 21.10 3.26
CA SER A 232 -23.75 21.98 4.09
C SER A 232 -22.40 22.25 3.44
N ALA A 233 -21.85 21.31 2.66
CA ALA A 233 -20.62 21.52 1.90
C ALA A 233 -20.78 22.63 0.85
N LYS A 234 -21.90 22.63 0.12
CA LYS A 234 -22.29 23.69 -0.82
C LYS A 234 -22.41 25.06 -0.15
N ALA A 235 -22.96 25.12 1.06
CA ALA A 235 -23.01 26.37 1.83
C ALA A 235 -21.61 26.84 2.25
N ALA A 236 -20.74 25.92 2.68
CA ALA A 236 -19.37 26.24 3.10
C ALA A 236 -18.46 26.67 1.95
N LEU A 237 -18.68 26.15 0.73
CA LEU A 237 -17.96 26.51 -0.49
C LEU A 237 -18.18 27.97 -0.90
N LYS A 238 -17.15 28.56 -1.51
CA LYS A 238 -17.24 29.90 -2.08
C LYS A 238 -18.15 29.94 -3.31
N ASN A 239 -18.92 31.02 -3.42
CA ASN A 239 -19.93 31.25 -4.45
C ASN A 239 -19.56 32.33 -5.49
N ASP A 240 -18.41 33.00 -5.32
CA ASP A 240 -17.86 34.03 -6.20
C ASP A 240 -16.98 33.46 -7.33
N LYS A 241 -16.59 32.19 -7.22
CA LYS A 241 -15.66 31.51 -8.13
C LYS A 241 -15.97 30.02 -8.24
N ILE A 242 -15.33 29.36 -9.20
CA ILE A 242 -15.37 27.90 -9.35
C ILE A 242 -14.73 27.25 -8.11
N THR A 243 -15.46 26.36 -7.46
CA THR A 243 -14.99 25.53 -6.34
C THR A 243 -15.27 24.06 -6.59
N ARG A 244 -14.68 23.15 -5.79
CA ARG A 244 -14.76 21.70 -6.03
C ARG A 244 -15.01 20.89 -4.77
N ILE A 245 -15.67 19.75 -4.93
CA ILE A 245 -15.91 18.75 -3.88
C ILE A 245 -15.37 17.39 -4.33
N CYS A 246 -14.86 16.61 -3.38
CA CYS A 246 -14.49 15.21 -3.55
C CYS A 246 -15.07 14.37 -2.41
N CYS A 247 -15.73 13.27 -2.74
CA CYS A 247 -16.27 12.29 -1.81
C CYS A 247 -15.57 10.94 -2.00
N PHE A 248 -14.94 10.45 -0.95
CA PHE A 248 -14.40 9.09 -0.88
C PHE A 248 -15.51 8.12 -0.46
N SER A 249 -15.59 6.94 -1.10
CA SER A 249 -16.55 5.90 -0.74
C SER A 249 -16.07 4.50 -1.14
N PRO A 250 -16.03 3.52 -0.23
CA PRO A 250 -15.63 2.16 -0.57
C PRO A 250 -16.67 1.37 -1.38
N CYS A 251 -17.97 1.67 -1.24
CA CYS A 251 -19.05 0.93 -1.91
C CYS A 251 -19.71 1.74 -3.03
N ILE A 252 -20.08 1.09 -4.13
CA ILE A 252 -20.66 1.78 -5.30
C ILE A 252 -22.07 2.34 -5.03
N GLU A 253 -22.81 1.74 -4.10
CA GLU A 253 -24.12 2.20 -3.65
C GLU A 253 -24.03 3.54 -2.89
N GLN A 254 -22.87 3.82 -2.27
CA GLN A 254 -22.58 5.12 -1.66
C GLN A 254 -22.28 6.17 -2.74
N VAL A 255 -21.53 5.81 -3.78
CA VAL A 255 -21.27 6.65 -4.95
C VAL A 255 -22.59 7.05 -5.61
N LEU A 256 -23.49 6.11 -5.90
CA LEU A 256 -24.78 6.39 -6.54
C LEU A 256 -25.59 7.44 -5.76
N ARG A 257 -25.75 7.27 -4.44
CA ARG A 257 -26.43 8.25 -3.57
C ARG A 257 -25.75 9.61 -3.56
N THR A 258 -24.42 9.61 -3.60
CA THR A 258 -23.59 10.83 -3.63
C THR A 258 -23.79 11.59 -4.94
N VAL A 259 -23.75 10.90 -6.09
CA VAL A 259 -24.00 11.49 -7.42
C VAL A 259 -25.42 12.07 -7.52
N THR A 260 -26.45 11.36 -7.03
CA THR A 260 -27.82 11.90 -6.99
C THR A 260 -27.90 13.19 -6.18
N MET A 261 -27.29 13.24 -4.99
CA MET A 261 -27.34 14.43 -4.11
C MET A 261 -26.43 15.58 -4.58
N LEU A 262 -25.32 15.29 -5.27
CA LEU A 262 -24.50 16.31 -5.95
C LEU A 262 -25.33 16.99 -7.06
N SER A 263 -26.00 16.19 -7.90
CA SER A 263 -26.83 16.68 -8.99
C SER A 263 -28.03 17.50 -8.48
N SER A 264 -28.77 17.01 -7.47
CA SER A 264 -29.91 17.74 -6.91
C SER A 264 -29.54 19.03 -6.16
N GLU A 265 -28.30 19.14 -5.67
CA GLU A 265 -27.75 20.38 -5.12
C GLU A 265 -27.04 21.26 -6.17
N GLY A 266 -27.16 20.96 -7.47
CA GLY A 266 -26.67 21.84 -8.56
C GLY A 266 -25.15 21.85 -8.73
N PHE A 267 -24.46 20.78 -8.33
CA PHE A 267 -23.08 20.56 -8.76
C PHE A 267 -23.04 20.06 -10.21
N SER A 268 -21.94 20.35 -10.89
CA SER A 268 -21.66 20.02 -12.29
C SER A 268 -20.36 19.21 -12.41
N ASP A 269 -19.98 18.80 -13.62
CA ASP A 269 -18.75 18.02 -13.91
C ASP A 269 -18.60 16.76 -13.03
N ILE A 270 -19.72 16.12 -12.66
CA ILE A 270 -19.72 15.00 -11.72
C ILE A 270 -19.01 13.81 -12.36
N SER A 271 -17.89 13.39 -11.77
CA SER A 271 -17.05 12.31 -12.27
C SER A 271 -16.66 11.36 -11.14
N MET A 272 -16.26 10.14 -11.49
CA MET A 272 -15.82 9.12 -10.54
C MET A 272 -14.55 8.45 -11.04
N SER A 273 -13.62 8.14 -10.14
CA SER A 273 -12.34 7.47 -10.45
C SER A 273 -11.81 6.63 -9.29
N GLU A 274 -10.88 5.70 -9.58
CA GLU A 274 -10.15 4.88 -8.61
C GLU A 274 -8.63 4.97 -8.87
N CYS A 275 -7.80 4.76 -7.84
CA CYS A 275 -6.35 4.98 -7.89
C CYS A 275 -5.52 3.72 -7.56
N LEU A 276 -5.34 2.84 -8.54
CA LEU A 276 -4.64 1.56 -8.36
C LEU A 276 -3.10 1.67 -8.46
N LEU A 277 -2.45 2.11 -7.38
CA LEU A 277 -0.99 2.20 -7.31
C LEU A 277 -0.32 0.81 -7.18
N ARG A 278 0.55 0.46 -8.14
CA ARG A 278 1.34 -0.77 -8.12
C ARG A 278 2.85 -0.48 -8.09
N GLN A 279 3.52 -0.79 -6.98
CA GLN A 279 4.98 -0.68 -6.88
C GLN A 279 5.66 -1.87 -7.59
N HIS A 280 6.87 -1.65 -8.10
CA HIS A 280 7.68 -2.66 -8.79
C HIS A 280 9.04 -2.81 -8.12
N GLU A 281 9.37 -4.02 -7.67
CA GLU A 281 10.70 -4.40 -7.20
C GLU A 281 11.61 -4.72 -8.39
N VAL A 282 12.74 -4.02 -8.50
CA VAL A 282 13.81 -4.37 -9.45
C VAL A 282 14.78 -5.32 -8.74
N ASN A 283 14.72 -6.60 -9.09
CA ASN A 283 15.61 -7.61 -8.54
C ASN A 283 16.71 -7.96 -9.56
N PRO A 284 17.97 -7.54 -9.35
CA PRO A 284 19.07 -7.91 -10.24
C PRO A 284 19.32 -9.41 -10.11
N GLN A 285 18.96 -10.18 -11.13
CA GLN A 285 19.03 -11.64 -11.05
C GLN A 285 20.43 -12.12 -10.64
N ILE A 286 20.47 -12.93 -9.57
CA ILE A 286 21.53 -13.92 -9.42
C ILE A 286 21.49 -14.77 -10.69
N ALA A 287 22.58 -14.78 -11.45
CA ALA A 287 22.65 -15.44 -12.75
C ALA A 287 22.10 -16.86 -12.65
N LEU A 288 21.14 -17.20 -13.52
CA LEU A 288 20.50 -18.52 -13.49
C LEU A 288 21.58 -19.60 -13.62
N PRO A 289 21.60 -20.61 -12.73
CA PRO A 289 22.61 -21.65 -12.77
C PRO A 289 22.55 -22.37 -14.14
N PRO A 290 23.66 -22.47 -14.89
CA PRO A 290 23.66 -23.11 -16.20
C PRO A 290 23.07 -24.51 -16.14
N VAL A 291 22.39 -24.96 -17.19
CA VAL A 291 21.67 -26.26 -17.21
C VAL A 291 22.58 -27.43 -16.80
N GLY A 292 23.84 -27.46 -17.28
CA GLY A 292 24.82 -28.47 -16.87
C GLY A 292 25.22 -28.46 -15.39
N SER A 293 24.99 -27.36 -14.66
CA SER A 293 25.15 -27.29 -13.20
C SER A 293 23.90 -27.77 -12.44
N VAL A 294 22.78 -27.96 -13.13
CA VAL A 294 21.57 -28.62 -12.64
C VAL A 294 21.64 -30.12 -12.93
N THR A 295 22.00 -30.53 -14.16
CA THR A 295 22.18 -31.96 -14.50
C THR A 295 23.23 -32.60 -13.60
N LYS A 296 24.40 -31.96 -13.44
CA LYS A 296 25.45 -32.46 -12.53
C LYS A 296 24.99 -32.61 -11.08
N LYS A 297 24.06 -31.78 -10.60
CA LYS A 297 23.48 -31.93 -9.24
C LYS A 297 22.54 -33.12 -9.14
N LEU A 298 21.83 -33.47 -10.21
CA LEU A 298 20.98 -34.65 -10.29
C LEU A 298 21.84 -35.92 -10.40
N GLU A 299 22.88 -35.90 -11.25
CA GLU A 299 23.91 -36.95 -11.34
C GLU A 299 24.57 -37.19 -9.97
N ASP A 300 25.04 -36.12 -9.31
CA ASP A 300 25.60 -36.13 -7.95
C ASP A 300 24.61 -36.62 -6.88
N GLN A 301 23.29 -36.56 -7.13
CA GLN A 301 22.25 -37.06 -6.23
C GLN A 301 21.96 -38.55 -6.47
N GLU A 302 21.85 -39.00 -7.72
CA GLU A 302 21.66 -40.41 -8.04
C GLU A 302 22.88 -41.25 -7.61
N VAL A 303 24.10 -40.79 -7.87
CA VAL A 303 25.33 -41.46 -7.37
C VAL A 303 25.32 -41.57 -5.84
N LYS A 304 24.78 -40.58 -5.12
CA LYS A 304 24.64 -40.62 -3.66
C LYS A 304 23.49 -41.53 -3.18
N LYS A 305 22.41 -41.69 -3.95
CA LYS A 305 21.36 -42.70 -3.69
C LYS A 305 21.92 -44.10 -3.92
N GLU A 306 22.60 -44.34 -5.03
CA GLU A 306 23.14 -45.66 -5.36
C GLU A 306 24.21 -46.10 -4.35
N ALA A 307 25.11 -45.19 -3.92
CA ALA A 307 26.06 -45.46 -2.85
C ALA A 307 25.38 -45.83 -1.52
N ARG A 308 24.26 -45.17 -1.18
CA ARG A 308 23.44 -45.53 -0.01
C ARG A 308 22.78 -46.90 -0.16
N ARG A 309 22.24 -47.23 -1.33
CA ARG A 309 21.64 -48.55 -1.62
C ARG A 309 22.67 -49.67 -1.50
N ARG A 310 23.84 -49.52 -2.13
CA ARG A 310 24.95 -50.48 -2.03
C ARG A 310 25.36 -50.72 -0.57
N HIS A 311 25.49 -49.67 0.23
CA HIS A 311 25.84 -49.80 1.65
C HIS A 311 24.73 -50.44 2.50
N GLN A 312 23.44 -50.19 2.20
CA GLN A 312 22.33 -50.87 2.85
C GLN A 312 22.30 -52.37 2.53
N ILE A 313 22.52 -52.75 1.26
CA ILE A 313 22.61 -54.14 0.82
C ILE A 313 23.80 -54.85 1.50
N GLU A 314 24.97 -54.23 1.52
CA GLU A 314 26.16 -54.74 2.23
C GLU A 314 25.90 -54.92 3.73
N ALA A 315 25.27 -53.94 4.38
CA ALA A 315 24.89 -54.04 5.79
C ALA A 315 23.91 -55.19 6.04
N ALA A 316 22.89 -55.36 5.19
CA ALA A 316 21.90 -56.44 5.28
C ALA A 316 22.56 -57.83 5.09
N LEU A 317 23.42 -57.99 4.08
CA LEU A 317 24.18 -59.22 3.84
C LEU A 317 25.15 -59.53 4.99
N SER A 318 25.82 -58.51 5.55
CA SER A 318 26.67 -58.69 6.74
C SER A 318 25.88 -59.14 7.97
N LYS A 319 24.63 -58.68 8.11
CA LYS A 319 23.71 -59.10 9.18
C LYS A 319 23.23 -60.53 8.95
N LYS A 320 22.86 -60.91 7.72
CA LYS A 320 22.48 -62.29 7.34
C LYS A 320 23.64 -63.27 7.61
N ARG A 321 24.87 -62.91 7.23
CA ARG A 321 26.10 -63.69 7.52
C ARG A 321 26.39 -63.80 9.02
N LYS A 322 26.21 -62.75 9.82
CA LYS A 322 26.36 -62.82 11.29
C LYS A 322 25.33 -63.71 11.97
N VAL A 323 24.06 -63.67 11.54
CA VAL A 323 23.01 -64.57 12.05
C VAL A 323 23.37 -66.03 11.75
N ALA A 324 23.71 -66.35 10.50
CA ALA A 324 24.11 -67.72 10.12
C ALA A 324 25.36 -68.22 10.87
N ALA A 325 26.34 -67.35 11.13
CA ALA A 325 27.53 -67.69 11.92
C ALA A 325 27.25 -67.89 13.43
N THR A 326 26.06 -67.51 13.91
CA THR A 326 25.63 -67.71 15.31
C THR A 326 24.78 -68.97 15.49
N SER A 327 24.46 -69.69 14.40
CA SER A 327 23.55 -70.85 14.39
C SER A 327 24.24 -72.16 13.97
N LEU A 328 25.18 -72.64 14.78
CA LEU A 328 25.71 -74.01 14.73
C LEU A 328 25.69 -74.65 16.15
N PRO A 329 25.48 -75.97 16.29
CA PRO A 329 24.83 -76.53 17.48
C PRO A 329 25.76 -77.00 18.61
N GLY A 330 25.29 -76.86 19.86
CA GLY A 330 25.87 -77.44 21.07
C GLY A 330 24.87 -77.45 22.24
N SER A 331 24.61 -78.62 22.82
CA SER A 331 23.52 -78.92 23.77
C SER A 331 24.02 -79.05 25.24
N PRO A 332 23.16 -79.24 26.27
CA PRO A 332 21.85 -78.63 26.57
C PRO A 332 21.65 -78.24 28.08
N ALA A 333 20.45 -77.75 28.42
CA ALA A 333 19.84 -77.66 29.78
C ALA A 333 20.39 -76.55 30.74
N SER A 334 19.68 -76.10 31.78
CA SER A 334 18.42 -76.59 32.39
C SER A 334 17.56 -75.47 33.03
N GLY A 335 16.23 -75.71 33.15
CA GLY A 335 15.37 -75.27 34.27
C GLY A 335 14.79 -73.83 34.30
N GLY A 336 13.45 -73.72 34.31
CA GLY A 336 12.72 -72.52 34.77
C GLY A 336 11.43 -72.19 34.01
N VAL A 337 10.25 -72.49 34.59
CA VAL A 337 8.91 -72.18 34.03
C VAL A 337 7.96 -71.75 35.17
N PRO A 338 7.18 -70.66 35.00
CA PRO A 338 5.71 -70.75 34.93
C PRO A 338 5.18 -70.18 33.59
N GLN A 339 4.24 -70.80 32.85
CA GLN A 339 2.80 -71.01 33.11
C GLN A 339 1.98 -69.70 33.25
N VAL A 340 0.85 -69.47 32.57
CA VAL A 340 0.05 -70.27 31.58
C VAL A 340 -0.17 -69.39 30.30
N SER A 341 -1.15 -69.40 29.37
CA SER A 341 -2.41 -70.10 28.97
C SER A 341 -2.84 -69.53 27.59
N SER A 342 -3.64 -70.14 26.71
CA SER A 342 -4.25 -71.49 26.58
C SER A 342 -4.92 -71.65 25.19
N GLY A 343 -4.95 -72.86 24.60
CA GLY A 343 -5.57 -73.16 23.29
C GLY A 343 -4.53 -73.18 22.15
N ALA A 344 -4.13 -74.27 21.49
CA ALA A 344 -4.74 -75.59 21.18
C ALA A 344 -5.88 -75.54 20.13
N ASP A 345 -5.90 -76.33 19.04
CA ASP A 345 -4.88 -77.18 18.34
C ASP A 345 -5.34 -77.31 16.84
N GLU A 346 -4.92 -78.19 15.89
CA GLU A 346 -4.21 -79.49 15.87
C GLU A 346 -3.69 -79.80 14.43
N ASN A 347 -2.60 -80.60 14.28
CA ASN A 347 -2.07 -81.23 13.03
C ASN A 347 -1.52 -80.31 11.90
N GLY A 348 -0.55 -80.68 11.03
CA GLY A 348 0.18 -81.94 10.79
C GLY A 348 -0.05 -82.46 9.35
N GLU A 349 0.92 -82.79 8.48
CA GLU A 349 2.42 -82.82 8.51
C GLU A 349 2.97 -82.33 7.12
N GLY A 350 4.23 -82.44 6.65
CA GLY A 350 5.42 -83.21 7.09
C GLY A 350 6.68 -83.00 6.20
N THR A 351 7.32 -84.10 5.79
CA THR A 351 8.57 -84.24 4.98
C THR A 351 8.42 -83.80 3.50
N GLY A 352 9.42 -83.44 2.68
CA GLY A 352 10.88 -83.70 2.54
C GLY A 352 11.19 -83.71 1.01
N GLU A 353 12.36 -83.49 0.41
CA GLU A 353 13.79 -83.64 0.77
C GLU A 353 14.64 -82.47 0.18
N ALA A 354 15.98 -82.61 0.05
CA ALA A 354 16.92 -81.53 -0.28
C ALA A 354 17.75 -81.76 -1.57
N GLN A 355 18.24 -80.66 -2.17
CA GLN A 355 19.38 -80.67 -3.11
C GLN A 355 20.17 -79.34 -3.08
N ASP A 356 21.31 -79.30 -3.78
CA ASP A 356 22.48 -78.46 -3.46
C ASP A 356 22.87 -77.44 -4.55
N GLY A 357 23.57 -76.37 -4.16
CA GLY A 357 24.52 -75.66 -5.02
C GLY A 357 24.08 -74.36 -5.70
N LYS A 358 24.22 -73.21 -4.99
CA LYS A 358 24.80 -71.93 -5.47
C LYS A 358 24.73 -70.82 -4.39
N GLU A 359 25.72 -69.92 -4.34
CA GLU A 359 25.49 -68.56 -3.82
C GLU A 359 24.73 -67.74 -4.88
N GLU A 360 23.42 -67.99 -5.02
CA GLU A 360 22.56 -67.03 -5.71
C GLU A 360 22.46 -65.75 -4.87
N VAL A 361 22.69 -64.60 -5.51
CA VAL A 361 22.43 -63.31 -4.87
C VAL A 361 20.93 -63.21 -4.71
N ASP A 362 20.48 -63.16 -3.47
CA ASP A 362 19.09 -63.20 -3.02
C ASP A 362 18.24 -62.08 -3.67
N GLN A 363 17.70 -62.36 -4.85
CA GLN A 363 17.12 -61.36 -5.75
C GLN A 363 15.84 -60.75 -5.15
N GLU A 364 15.07 -61.55 -4.42
CA GLU A 364 13.88 -61.10 -3.68
C GLU A 364 14.25 -60.11 -2.57
N LEU A 365 15.40 -60.28 -1.90
CA LEU A 365 15.89 -59.33 -0.90
C LEU A 365 16.28 -57.98 -1.52
N ILE A 366 16.79 -57.99 -2.77
CA ILE A 366 17.06 -56.76 -3.53
C ILE A 366 15.74 -56.06 -3.89
N ASP A 367 14.78 -56.77 -4.47
CA ASP A 367 13.50 -56.19 -4.90
C ASP A 367 12.63 -55.73 -3.72
N HIS A 368 12.71 -56.40 -2.57
CA HIS A 368 12.02 -55.97 -1.35
C HIS A 368 12.64 -54.71 -0.71
N LEU A 369 13.95 -54.51 -0.84
CA LEU A 369 14.59 -53.24 -0.46
C LEU A 369 14.25 -52.12 -1.45
N MET A 370 14.21 -52.42 -2.76
CA MET A 370 13.88 -51.46 -3.81
C MET A 370 12.43 -50.96 -3.75
N THR A 371 11.50 -51.78 -3.24
CA THR A 371 10.09 -51.38 -3.07
C THR A 371 9.83 -50.49 -1.85
N GLN A 372 10.62 -50.58 -0.77
CA GLN A 372 10.44 -49.72 0.41
C GLN A 372 10.89 -48.26 0.19
N GLU A 373 11.87 -48.00 -0.69
CA GLU A 373 12.40 -46.64 -0.90
C GLU A 373 11.51 -45.74 -1.78
N ASN A 374 10.45 -46.29 -2.40
CA ASN A 374 9.47 -45.54 -3.20
C ASN A 374 8.32 -44.93 -2.37
N ALA A 375 8.27 -45.16 -1.05
CA ALA A 375 7.35 -44.45 -0.17
C ALA A 375 7.77 -42.97 -0.02
N PRO A 376 6.86 -41.99 -0.12
CA PRO A 376 7.22 -40.58 -0.05
C PRO A 376 7.84 -40.24 1.32
N ALA A 377 9.06 -39.69 1.30
CA ALA A 377 9.81 -39.37 2.51
C ALA A 377 9.07 -38.30 3.34
N ARG A 378 8.53 -38.73 4.50
CA ARG A 378 7.82 -37.87 5.45
C ARG A 378 8.72 -36.72 5.88
N GLU A 379 8.37 -35.49 5.50
CA GLU A 379 9.20 -34.31 5.74
C GLU A 379 9.55 -34.17 7.23
N LYS A 380 10.85 -34.06 7.52
CA LYS A 380 11.34 -33.65 8.85
C LYS A 380 11.74 -32.19 8.77
N ASP A 381 11.11 -31.41 9.64
CA ASP A 381 11.22 -29.95 9.68
C ASP A 381 12.68 -29.49 9.80
N GLY A 382 13.21 -28.98 8.69
CA GLY A 382 14.62 -28.69 8.49
C GLY A 382 14.84 -27.19 8.34
N ARG A 383 15.29 -26.53 9.42
CA ARG A 383 15.63 -25.10 9.43
C ARG A 383 16.43 -24.71 8.18
N ARG A 384 15.84 -23.87 7.31
CA ARG A 384 16.52 -23.25 6.16
C ARG A 384 17.80 -22.57 6.64
N GLN A 385 18.95 -23.13 6.28
CA GLN A 385 20.22 -22.43 6.45
C GLN A 385 20.25 -21.25 5.48
N VAL A 386 20.28 -20.03 6.02
CA VAL A 386 20.45 -18.81 5.22
C VAL A 386 21.86 -18.85 4.63
N ALA A 387 21.95 -18.98 3.29
CA ALA A 387 23.23 -18.97 2.60
C ALA A 387 23.95 -17.65 2.86
N GLN A 388 25.18 -17.70 3.37
CA GLN A 388 25.95 -16.49 3.62
C GLN A 388 26.27 -15.77 2.30
N PRO A 389 26.17 -14.42 2.25
CA PRO A 389 26.46 -13.68 1.03
C PRO A 389 27.93 -13.78 0.67
N VAL A 390 28.22 -14.38 -0.48
CA VAL A 390 29.59 -14.48 -1.02
C VAL A 390 30.14 -13.08 -1.27
N ARG A 391 31.24 -12.73 -0.58
CA ARG A 391 31.99 -11.49 -0.85
C ARG A 391 32.58 -11.53 -2.26
N LYS A 392 31.91 -10.88 -3.22
CA LYS A 392 32.47 -10.59 -4.55
C LYS A 392 33.81 -9.88 -4.41
N ARG A 393 34.78 -10.22 -5.26
CA ARG A 393 36.06 -9.50 -5.35
C ARG A 393 35.90 -8.34 -6.33
N ARG A 394 36.65 -7.24 -6.12
CA ARG A 394 36.77 -6.19 -7.14
C ARG A 394 37.45 -6.80 -8.36
N GLY A 395 36.73 -6.88 -9.48
CA GLY A 395 37.22 -7.47 -10.73
C GLY A 395 36.39 -8.62 -11.29
N ASP A 396 35.47 -9.21 -10.49
CA ASP A 396 34.53 -10.21 -11.02
C ASP A 396 33.65 -9.56 -12.10
N PRO A 397 33.63 -10.05 -13.36
CA PRO A 397 32.84 -9.44 -14.42
C PRO A 397 31.35 -9.53 -14.05
N VAL A 398 30.66 -8.39 -14.07
CA VAL A 398 29.23 -8.34 -13.76
C VAL A 398 28.49 -9.17 -14.83
N PRO A 399 27.81 -10.27 -14.45
CA PRO A 399 27.01 -11.03 -15.42
C PRO A 399 25.96 -10.09 -16.00
N TYR A 400 25.74 -10.14 -17.31
CA TYR A 400 24.75 -9.31 -18.00
C TYR A 400 23.33 -9.80 -17.71
N GLY A 401 22.95 -9.76 -16.44
CA GLY A 401 21.66 -10.19 -15.92
C GLY A 401 20.58 -9.22 -16.36
N MET A 402 19.57 -9.72 -17.05
CA MET A 402 18.39 -8.94 -17.40
C MET A 402 17.71 -8.46 -16.11
N ASN A 403 17.62 -7.14 -15.92
CA ASN A 403 16.98 -6.54 -14.76
C ASN A 403 15.48 -6.86 -14.79
N LEU A 404 15.04 -7.81 -13.96
CA LEU A 404 13.63 -8.16 -13.84
C LEU A 404 12.96 -7.22 -12.85
N SER A 405 12.15 -6.29 -13.37
CA SER A 405 11.10 -5.65 -12.60
C SER A 405 9.99 -6.70 -12.36
N ARG A 406 9.65 -6.94 -11.09
CA ARG A 406 8.45 -7.66 -10.70
C ARG A 406 7.54 -6.71 -9.93
N PRO A 407 6.22 -6.67 -10.19
CA PRO A 407 5.31 -5.98 -9.30
C PRO A 407 5.43 -6.53 -7.87
N ALA A 408 5.36 -5.66 -6.87
CA ALA A 408 5.23 -6.07 -5.49
C ALA A 408 3.99 -6.96 -5.31
N ILE A 409 4.09 -7.95 -4.42
CA ILE A 409 2.98 -8.86 -4.12
C ILE A 409 1.93 -8.13 -3.28
N ASP A 410 2.39 -7.39 -2.27
CA ASP A 410 1.56 -6.57 -1.39
C ASP A 410 1.63 -5.10 -1.81
N ALA A 411 0.48 -4.41 -1.77
CA ALA A 411 0.38 -2.96 -1.98
C ALA A 411 -0.40 -2.32 -0.83
N ARG A 412 0.11 -1.23 -0.26
CA ARG A 412 -0.64 -0.39 0.70
C ARG A 412 -1.47 0.63 -0.08
N GLY A 413 -2.79 0.53 0.01
CA GLY A 413 -3.74 1.34 -0.75
C GLY A 413 -5.17 1.09 -0.28
N HIS A 414 -6.13 1.61 -1.03
CA HIS A 414 -7.56 1.36 -0.86
C HIS A 414 -8.16 0.91 -2.20
N THR A 415 -9.16 0.03 -2.16
CA THR A 415 -10.08 -0.18 -3.28
C THR A 415 -11.34 0.61 -2.97
N SER A 416 -11.40 1.84 -3.45
CA SER A 416 -12.46 2.80 -3.12
C SER A 416 -12.58 3.85 -4.22
N TYR A 417 -13.77 4.42 -4.34
CA TYR A 417 -14.11 5.38 -5.38
C TYR A 417 -13.98 6.81 -4.88
N LEU A 418 -13.46 7.67 -5.76
CA LEU A 418 -13.36 9.12 -5.56
C LEU A 418 -14.36 9.78 -6.51
N THR A 419 -15.42 10.37 -5.94
CA THR A 419 -16.45 11.09 -6.69
C THR A 419 -16.15 12.59 -6.61
N PHE A 420 -15.83 13.21 -7.73
CA PHE A 420 -15.53 14.65 -7.83
C PHE A 420 -16.71 15.40 -8.45
N ALA A 421 -16.87 16.68 -8.10
CA ALA A 421 -17.75 17.60 -8.81
C ALA A 421 -17.32 19.06 -8.65
N THR A 422 -17.72 19.88 -9.62
CA THR A 422 -17.54 21.33 -9.66
C THR A 422 -18.78 22.05 -9.13
N LEU A 423 -18.60 23.12 -8.36
CA LEU A 423 -19.64 24.11 -8.08
C LEU A 423 -19.27 25.42 -8.80
N PHE A 424 -20.13 25.86 -9.71
CA PHE A 424 -19.95 27.12 -10.43
C PHE A 424 -20.34 28.34 -9.57
N PRO A 425 -19.82 29.55 -9.92
CA PRO A 425 -20.25 30.81 -9.31
C PRO A 425 -21.76 31.02 -9.41
N THR A 426 -22.33 31.79 -8.48
CA THR A 426 -23.74 32.18 -8.57
C THR A 426 -23.99 32.96 -9.87
N GLY A 427 -25.07 32.63 -10.58
CA GLY A 427 -25.38 33.17 -11.90
C GLY A 427 -24.73 32.44 -13.09
N LEU A 428 -23.79 31.52 -12.83
CA LEU A 428 -23.18 30.64 -13.85
C LEU A 428 -23.56 29.15 -13.66
N ARG A 429 -24.42 28.82 -12.70
CA ARG A 429 -24.90 27.45 -12.49
C ARG A 429 -26.03 27.10 -13.46
N PRO A 430 -26.18 25.83 -13.87
CA PRO A 430 -27.42 25.35 -14.46
C PRO A 430 -28.61 25.66 -13.53
N GLY A 431 -29.59 26.41 -14.02
CA GLY A 431 -30.76 26.86 -13.24
C GLY A 431 -30.59 28.13 -12.39
N ASP A 432 -29.41 28.76 -12.35
CA ASP A 432 -29.23 30.08 -11.73
C ASP A 432 -29.64 31.24 -12.68
N ARG A 433 -29.92 30.95 -13.96
CA ARG A 433 -30.56 31.90 -14.88
C ARG A 433 -32.06 31.91 -14.61
N SER A 434 -32.61 33.03 -14.17
CA SER A 434 -34.03 33.31 -14.27
C SER A 434 -34.37 33.81 -15.68
N ASP A 435 -35.63 33.66 -16.08
CA ASP A 435 -36.14 34.06 -17.39
C ASP A 435 -36.31 35.59 -17.54
N ASP A 436 -35.79 36.38 -16.58
CA ASP A 436 -35.89 37.85 -16.50
C ASP A 436 -35.00 38.59 -17.56
N ALA A 437 -34.60 37.91 -18.63
CA ALA A 437 -33.60 38.37 -19.61
C ALA A 437 -34.04 38.28 -21.08
N GLU A 438 -35.30 37.92 -21.36
CA GLU A 438 -35.81 37.76 -22.75
C GLU A 438 -36.59 38.98 -23.32
N GLU A 439 -36.83 40.06 -22.56
CA GLU A 439 -37.55 41.24 -23.08
C GLU A 439 -36.69 42.26 -23.86
N ASP A 440 -35.34 42.20 -23.78
CA ASP A 440 -34.42 43.23 -24.33
C ASP A 440 -33.43 42.68 -25.39
N ALA A 441 -33.84 41.67 -26.18
CA ALA A 441 -32.98 41.07 -27.21
C ALA A 441 -33.72 40.51 -28.47
N GLU A 442 -34.50 41.35 -29.18
CA GLU A 442 -34.85 41.04 -30.58
C GLU A 442 -33.58 41.06 -31.47
N GLY A 443 -32.99 39.88 -31.69
CA GLY A 443 -31.80 39.73 -32.52
C GLY A 443 -31.48 38.26 -32.84
N ASP A 444 -31.87 37.81 -34.02
CA ASP A 444 -31.81 36.40 -34.46
C ASP A 444 -30.41 35.77 -34.30
N VAL A 445 -30.27 34.87 -33.34
CA VAL A 445 -29.18 33.88 -33.27
C VAL A 445 -29.75 32.54 -32.84
N GLU A 446 -30.09 31.69 -33.81
CA GLU A 446 -30.44 30.30 -33.57
C GLU A 446 -29.23 29.55 -32.96
N MET A 447 -29.28 29.27 -31.65
CA MET A 447 -28.42 28.25 -31.05
C MET A 447 -29.12 26.90 -31.13
N GLU A 448 -28.56 25.96 -31.89
CA GLU A 448 -29.02 24.57 -31.90
C GLU A 448 -28.86 23.95 -30.50
N ALA A 449 -29.98 23.77 -29.81
CA ALA A 449 -30.06 22.82 -28.69
C ALA A 449 -29.90 21.39 -29.21
N ASP A 450 -29.32 20.49 -28.41
CA ASP A 450 -29.13 19.08 -28.81
C ASP A 450 -30.48 18.33 -28.82
N GLY A 451 -31.21 18.48 -29.93
CA GLY A 451 -32.56 17.94 -30.12
C GLY A 451 -32.65 16.43 -30.02
N ARG A 452 -31.53 15.69 -29.99
CA ARG A 452 -31.55 14.24 -29.67
C ARG A 452 -31.94 13.97 -28.23
N SER A 453 -31.54 14.84 -27.30
CA SER A 453 -31.88 14.68 -25.88
C SER A 453 -33.39 14.82 -25.67
N ASP A 454 -34.00 15.87 -26.21
CA ASP A 454 -35.45 16.09 -26.13
C ASP A 454 -36.25 15.10 -26.98
N ALA A 455 -35.78 14.72 -28.17
CA ALA A 455 -36.42 13.66 -28.95
C ALA A 455 -36.44 12.32 -28.19
N LEU A 456 -35.35 11.96 -27.49
CA LEU A 456 -35.29 10.76 -26.67
C LEU A 456 -36.22 10.86 -25.45
N ASN A 457 -36.18 11.97 -24.71
CA ASN A 457 -37.05 12.20 -23.55
C ASN A 457 -38.54 12.12 -23.93
N LYS A 458 -38.92 12.77 -25.04
CA LYS A 458 -40.28 12.81 -25.57
C LYS A 458 -40.73 11.47 -26.14
N ALA A 459 -39.82 10.69 -26.72
CA ALA A 459 -40.12 9.33 -27.18
C ALA A 459 -40.30 8.35 -26.02
N LEU A 460 -39.46 8.42 -24.98
CA LEU A 460 -39.60 7.62 -23.75
C LEU A 460 -40.90 7.95 -23.01
N ALA A 461 -41.25 9.24 -22.89
CA ALA A 461 -42.52 9.69 -22.30
C ALA A 461 -43.78 9.26 -23.11
N SER A 462 -43.62 8.69 -24.31
CA SER A 462 -44.71 8.13 -25.13
C SER A 462 -44.91 6.62 -24.97
N MET A 463 -44.09 5.94 -24.16
CA MET A 463 -44.15 4.49 -23.95
C MET A 463 -45.07 4.12 -22.77
N THR A 464 -45.71 2.96 -22.84
CA THR A 464 -46.46 2.42 -21.69
C THR A 464 -45.52 1.70 -20.72
N GLU A 465 -45.93 1.54 -19.45
CA GLU A 465 -45.12 0.88 -18.41
C GLU A 465 -44.68 -0.54 -18.83
N GLU A 466 -45.57 -1.31 -19.46
CA GLU A 466 -45.29 -2.65 -20.01
C GLU A 466 -44.23 -2.64 -21.14
N GLN A 467 -44.09 -1.54 -21.88
CA GLN A 467 -43.06 -1.38 -22.90
C GLN A 467 -41.71 -0.98 -22.28
N VAL A 468 -41.72 -0.19 -21.20
CA VAL A 468 -40.51 0.18 -20.47
C VAL A 468 -39.94 -1.04 -19.73
N GLU A 469 -40.78 -1.85 -19.10
CA GLU A 469 -40.36 -3.07 -18.40
C GLU A 469 -39.69 -4.08 -19.36
N LYS A 470 -40.28 -4.32 -20.54
CA LYS A 470 -39.67 -5.16 -21.60
C LYS A 470 -38.40 -4.56 -22.22
N MET A 471 -38.20 -3.26 -22.10
CA MET A 471 -36.96 -2.61 -22.54
C MET A 471 -35.84 -2.70 -21.46
N MET A 472 -36.16 -3.10 -20.23
CA MET A 472 -35.19 -3.27 -19.14
C MET A 472 -34.71 -4.72 -18.95
N ASP A 473 -35.44 -5.74 -19.41
CA ASP A 473 -34.95 -7.14 -19.44
C ASP A 473 -34.51 -7.56 -20.86
N PRO A 474 -33.19 -7.69 -21.12
CA PRO A 474 -32.64 -8.10 -22.42
C PRO A 474 -32.90 -9.56 -22.79
N LYS A 475 -33.64 -10.32 -21.97
CA LYS A 475 -34.08 -11.70 -22.26
C LYS A 475 -35.52 -11.79 -22.76
N THR A 476 -36.26 -10.68 -22.86
CA THR A 476 -37.65 -10.70 -23.32
C THR A 476 -37.76 -10.66 -24.84
N ASP A 477 -38.65 -11.48 -25.40
CA ASP A 477 -38.97 -11.44 -26.82
C ASP A 477 -39.55 -10.07 -27.20
N GLY A 478 -38.95 -9.43 -28.21
CA GLY A 478 -39.27 -8.08 -28.66
C GLY A 478 -38.36 -6.96 -28.13
N HIS A 479 -37.48 -7.21 -27.15
CA HIS A 479 -36.54 -6.20 -26.62
C HIS A 479 -35.72 -5.50 -27.72
N ALA A 480 -35.21 -6.26 -28.70
CA ALA A 480 -34.45 -5.71 -29.83
C ALA A 480 -35.31 -4.89 -30.80
N GLU A 481 -36.58 -5.25 -31.00
CA GLU A 481 -37.51 -4.50 -31.86
C GLU A 481 -37.97 -3.20 -31.19
N LEU A 482 -38.19 -3.21 -29.87
CA LEU A 482 -38.49 -2.01 -29.08
C LEU A 482 -37.34 -0.99 -29.13
N ILE A 483 -36.09 -1.43 -28.94
CA ILE A 483 -34.90 -0.57 -29.05
C ILE A 483 -34.75 -0.02 -30.48
N SER A 484 -34.92 -0.87 -31.50
CA SER A 484 -34.85 -0.45 -32.91
C SER A 484 -35.95 0.57 -33.25
N GLY A 485 -37.17 0.35 -32.77
CA GLY A 485 -38.31 1.26 -32.95
C GLY A 485 -38.12 2.60 -32.23
N LEU A 486 -37.55 2.60 -31.02
CA LEU A 486 -37.24 3.84 -30.30
C LEU A 486 -36.13 4.62 -31.00
N ALA A 487 -35.03 3.97 -31.39
CA ALA A 487 -33.95 4.60 -32.16
C ALA A 487 -34.48 5.20 -33.49
N SER A 488 -35.39 4.50 -34.17
CA SER A 488 -36.04 4.98 -35.39
C SER A 488 -36.92 6.22 -35.14
N LYS A 489 -37.68 6.26 -34.03
CA LYS A 489 -38.47 7.44 -33.63
C LYS A 489 -37.58 8.65 -33.32
N VAL A 490 -36.49 8.44 -32.57
CA VAL A 490 -35.55 9.51 -32.21
C VAL A 490 -34.85 10.06 -33.46
N ALA A 491 -34.45 9.20 -34.39
CA ALA A 491 -33.89 9.62 -35.68
C ALA A 491 -34.91 10.40 -36.53
N ALA A 492 -36.18 9.98 -36.55
CA ALA A 492 -37.25 10.66 -37.29
C ALA A 492 -37.79 11.93 -36.63
N SER A 493 -37.28 12.31 -35.45
CA SER A 493 -37.58 13.57 -34.74
C SER A 493 -36.36 14.48 -34.62
N ALA A 494 -35.27 14.17 -35.34
CA ALA A 494 -34.03 14.92 -35.42
C ALA A 494 -33.68 15.30 -36.88
N VAL A 495 -34.73 15.41 -37.72
CA VAL A 495 -34.76 15.81 -39.14
C VAL A 495 -36.07 16.58 -39.36
#